data_AF-J2KZN1-F1
#
_entry.id   AF-J2KZN1-F1
#
_cell.length_a   1.000
_cell.length_b   1.000
_cell.length_c   1.000
_cell.angle_alpha   90.00
_cell.angle_beta   90.00
_cell.angle_gamma   90.00
#
_symmetry.space_group_name_H-M   'P 1'
#
loop_
_entity.id
_entity.type
_entity.pdbx_description
1 polymer ?
#
loop_
_entity_poly.entity_id
_entity_poly.type
_entity_poly.pdbx_seq_one_letter_code
_entity_poly.pdbx_strand_id
1 'polypeptide(L)'
;MTNFANSSPAAFIAGIRAARERIVARNEDDRLEFLRRRGFSKAETGKIIETVLSEEGRLPESIFDFVQGITALARGKSHQDTRLELEGKAKRLLESAA
;
A
#
# COMPACT_ATOMS: atom_id res chain seq x y z
N MET A 1 36.28 -6.95 -13.52
CA MET A 1 35.38 -6.02 -14.23
C MET A 1 34.04 -6.04 -13.52
N THR A 2 33.60 -4.89 -13.04
CA THR A 2 32.37 -4.65 -12.29
C THR A 2 31.14 -4.97 -13.14
N ASN A 3 30.46 -6.08 -12.85
CA ASN A 3 29.19 -6.40 -13.46
C ASN A 3 28.10 -5.54 -12.79
N PHE A 4 27.87 -4.33 -13.28
CA PHE A 4 26.69 -3.56 -12.90
C PHE A 4 25.46 -4.31 -13.42
N ALA A 5 24.54 -4.65 -12.51
CA ALA A 5 23.28 -5.28 -12.86
C ALA A 5 22.50 -4.33 -13.78
N ASN A 6 22.32 -4.70 -15.05
CA ASN A 6 21.34 -4.10 -15.94
C ASN A 6 19.94 -4.53 -15.48
N SER A 7 19.47 -4.02 -14.34
CA SER A 7 18.06 -4.17 -13.97
C SER A 7 17.25 -3.21 -14.84
N SER A 8 16.54 -3.77 -15.82
CA SER A 8 15.57 -2.98 -16.58
C SER A 8 14.46 -2.48 -15.64
N PRO A 9 14.08 -1.19 -15.67
CA PRO A 9 12.98 -0.67 -14.87
C PRO A 9 11.61 -1.18 -15.33
N ALA A 10 11.54 -1.90 -16.46
CA ALA A 10 10.29 -2.38 -17.05
C ALA A 10 9.47 -3.24 -16.09
N ALA A 11 10.11 -4.16 -15.35
CA ALA A 11 9.42 -5.01 -14.39
C ALA A 11 8.81 -4.20 -13.23
N PHE A 12 9.52 -3.19 -12.75
CA PHE A 12 9.03 -2.29 -11.70
C PHE A 12 7.82 -1.48 -12.19
N ILE A 13 7.91 -0.87 -13.39
CA ILE A 13 6.80 -0.12 -13.99
C ILE A 13 5.58 -1.02 -14.21
N ALA A 14 5.79 -2.24 -14.70
CA ALA A 14 4.73 -3.22 -14.87
C ALA A 14 4.04 -3.56 -13.53
N GLY A 15 4.80 -3.77 -12.47
CA GLY A 15 4.25 -4.01 -11.13
C GLY A 15 3.42 -2.84 -10.60
N ILE A 16 3.87 -1.59 -10.80
CA ILE A 16 3.08 -0.40 -10.44
C ILE A 16 1.76 -0.35 -11.22
N ARG A 17 1.81 -0.63 -12.53
CA ARG A 17 0.60 -0.67 -13.37
C ARG A 17 -0.36 -1.75 -12.89
N ALA A 18 0.13 -2.97 -12.66
CA ALA A 18 -0.68 -4.09 -12.15
C ALA A 18 -1.33 -3.76 -10.80
N ALA A 19 -0.60 -3.10 -9.89
CA ALA A 19 -1.15 -2.66 -8.61
C ALA A 19 -2.27 -1.63 -8.73
N ARG A 20 -2.20 -0.73 -9.72
CA ARG A 20 -3.24 0.28 -10.00
C ARG A 20 -4.49 -0.34 -10.62
N GLU A 21 -4.32 -1.31 -11.51
CA GLU A 21 -5.42 -1.97 -12.21
C GLU A 21 -6.15 -2.99 -11.31
N ARG A 22 -5.47 -3.53 -10.29
CA ARG A 22 -6.02 -4.55 -9.40
C ARG A 22 -6.94 -3.94 -8.35
N ILE A 23 -8.22 -3.83 -8.71
CA ILE A 23 -9.31 -3.47 -7.79
C ILE A 23 -9.58 -4.60 -6.81
N VAL A 24 -9.51 -4.31 -5.51
CA VAL A 24 -9.65 -5.27 -4.41
C VAL A 24 -10.73 -4.88 -3.41
N ALA A 25 -11.30 -3.68 -3.53
CA ALA A 25 -12.41 -3.24 -2.71
C ALA A 25 -13.36 -2.34 -3.50
N ARG A 26 -14.67 -2.60 -3.43
CA ARG A 26 -15.72 -1.80 -4.08
C ARG A 26 -16.66 -1.14 -3.08
N ASN A 27 -16.82 -1.73 -1.89
CA ASN A 27 -17.67 -1.20 -0.82
C ASN A 27 -16.88 -1.04 0.50
N GLU A 28 -17.53 -0.55 1.55
CA GLU A 28 -16.91 -0.34 2.86
C GLU A 28 -16.39 -1.64 3.48
N ASP A 29 -17.21 -2.69 3.49
CA ASP A 29 -16.85 -4.00 4.04
C ASP A 29 -15.62 -4.59 3.36
N ASP A 30 -15.51 -4.49 2.03
CA ASP A 30 -14.34 -4.96 1.29
C ASP A 30 -13.07 -4.25 1.76
N ARG A 31 -13.13 -2.92 1.98
CA ARG A 31 -11.96 -2.12 2.41
C ARG A 31 -11.51 -2.53 3.80
N LEU A 32 -12.48 -2.72 4.70
CA LEU A 32 -12.21 -3.16 6.06
C LEU A 32 -11.60 -4.56 6.03
N GLU A 33 -12.24 -5.51 5.37
CA GLU A 33 -11.79 -6.90 5.32
C GLU A 33 -10.40 -7.03 4.66
N PHE A 34 -10.15 -6.29 3.59
CA PHE A 34 -8.89 -6.33 2.85
C PHE A 34 -7.68 -6.02 3.73
N LEU A 35 -7.78 -5.00 4.58
CA LEU A 35 -6.72 -4.61 5.52
C LEU A 35 -6.70 -5.53 6.74
N ARG A 36 -7.86 -5.92 7.28
CA ARG A 36 -7.94 -6.81 8.46
C ARG A 36 -7.27 -8.16 8.19
N ARG A 37 -7.49 -8.77 7.02
CA ARG A 37 -6.82 -10.01 6.58
C ARG A 37 -5.30 -9.88 6.44
N ARG A 38 -4.77 -8.66 6.38
CA ARG A 38 -3.34 -8.35 6.26
C ARG A 38 -2.70 -7.88 7.57
N GLY A 39 -3.38 -8.14 8.69
CA GLY A 39 -2.84 -7.89 10.03
C GLY A 39 -2.84 -6.42 10.43
N PHE A 40 -3.76 -5.62 9.88
CA PHE A 40 -4.05 -4.29 10.40
C PHE A 40 -5.13 -4.37 11.50
N SER A 41 -4.97 -3.60 12.56
CA SER A 41 -6.04 -3.40 13.55
C SER A 41 -7.23 -2.66 12.94
N LYS A 42 -8.40 -2.71 13.60
CA LYS A 42 -9.58 -1.92 13.17
C LYS A 42 -9.26 -0.41 13.17
N ALA A 43 -8.52 0.05 14.18
CA ALA A 43 -8.11 1.45 14.30
C ALA A 43 -7.14 1.86 13.18
N GLU A 44 -6.15 1.04 12.85
CA GLU A 44 -5.24 1.30 11.73
C GLU A 44 -5.98 1.28 10.39
N THR A 45 -6.91 0.34 10.23
CA THR A 45 -7.73 0.21 9.01
C THR A 45 -8.50 1.51 8.74
N GLY A 46 -9.21 2.04 9.74
CA GLY A 46 -9.93 3.31 9.62
C GLY A 46 -8.99 4.47 9.27
N LYS A 47 -7.85 4.58 9.95
CA LYS A 47 -6.85 5.63 9.68
C LYS A 47 -6.31 5.56 8.25
N ILE A 48 -6.00 4.37 7.73
CA ILE A 48 -5.50 4.20 6.36
C ILE A 48 -6.56 4.67 5.35
N ILE A 49 -7.82 4.27 5.52
CA ILE A 49 -8.91 4.66 4.62
C ILE A 49 -9.13 6.17 4.66
N GLU A 50 -9.14 6.77 5.86
CA GLU A 50 -9.25 8.21 6.06
C GLU A 50 -8.07 8.97 5.44
N THR A 51 -6.84 8.49 5.60
CA THR A 51 -5.66 9.09 4.98
C THR A 51 -5.77 9.11 3.46
N VAL A 52 -6.21 8.01 2.83
CA VAL A 52 -6.43 7.98 1.37
C VAL A 52 -7.52 8.96 0.96
N LEU A 53 -8.65 8.99 1.68
CA LEU A 53 -9.72 9.93 1.38
C LEU A 53 -9.26 11.39 1.47
N SER A 54 -8.49 11.71 2.50
CA SER A 54 -7.98 13.06 2.76
C SER A 54 -6.93 13.51 1.73
N GLU A 55 -5.99 12.63 1.36
CA GLU A 55 -4.90 12.98 0.43
C GLU A 55 -5.32 12.86 -1.06
N GLU A 56 -6.17 11.88 -1.41
CA GLU A 56 -6.50 11.55 -2.81
C GLU A 56 -7.94 11.95 -3.20
N GLY A 57 -8.77 12.40 -2.25
CA GLY A 57 -10.16 12.82 -2.51
C GLY A 57 -11.13 11.69 -2.86
N ARG A 58 -10.72 10.42 -2.71
CA ARG A 58 -11.52 9.23 -2.98
C ARG A 58 -11.17 8.10 -2.03
N LEU A 59 -12.10 7.17 -1.84
CA LEU A 59 -11.84 5.97 -1.05
C LEU A 59 -10.90 5.00 -1.79
N PRO A 60 -10.08 4.20 -1.08
CA PRO A 60 -9.20 3.24 -1.73
C PRO A 60 -9.99 2.12 -2.39
N GLU A 61 -9.58 1.73 -3.59
CA GLU A 61 -10.20 0.64 -4.35
C GLU A 61 -9.16 -0.35 -4.89
N SER A 62 -7.99 0.15 -5.33
CA SER A 62 -6.90 -0.65 -5.87
C SER A 62 -5.84 -1.00 -4.84
N ILE A 63 -5.03 -2.02 -5.12
CA ILE A 63 -3.83 -2.32 -4.32
C ILE A 63 -2.95 -1.09 -4.17
N PHE A 64 -2.76 -0.33 -5.26
CA PHE A 64 -1.96 0.88 -5.23
C PHE A 64 -2.49 1.92 -4.24
N ASP A 65 -3.80 2.11 -4.15
CA ASP A 65 -4.41 3.07 -3.22
C ASP A 65 -4.14 2.70 -1.76
N PHE A 66 -4.26 1.41 -1.43
CA PHE A 66 -3.94 0.92 -0.08
C PHE A 66 -2.46 1.08 0.24
N VAL A 67 -1.56 0.84 -0.72
CA VAL A 67 -0.12 1.08 -0.55
C VAL A 67 0.14 2.57 -0.28
N GLN A 68 -0.49 3.49 -1.02
CA GLN A 68 -0.40 4.92 -0.76
C GLN A 68 -0.89 5.27 0.64
N GLY A 69 -2.06 4.77 1.05
CA GLY A 69 -2.61 5.01 2.38
C GLY A 69 -1.73 4.53 3.52
N ILE A 70 -1.17 3.32 3.41
CA ILE A 70 -0.26 2.76 4.42
C ILE A 70 1.03 3.59 4.51
N THR A 71 1.62 3.95 3.35
CA THR A 71 2.86 4.74 3.33
C THR A 71 2.64 6.16 3.83
N ALA A 72 1.52 6.80 3.49
CA ALA A 72 1.13 8.11 4.00
C ALA A 72 0.95 8.08 5.53
N LEU A 73 0.25 7.07 6.07
CA LEU A 73 0.12 6.88 7.52
C LEU A 73 1.49 6.67 8.20
N ALA A 74 2.43 5.97 7.55
CA ALA A 74 3.77 5.73 8.07
C ALA A 74 4.57 7.03 8.22
N ARG A 75 4.43 7.99 7.29
CA ARG A 75 5.13 9.29 7.32
C ARG A 75 4.88 10.07 8.62
N GLY A 76 3.70 9.90 9.22
CA GLY A 76 3.31 10.56 10.48
C GLY A 76 3.78 9.86 11.76
N LYS A 77 4.52 8.74 11.68
CA LYS A 77 5.02 8.02 12.85
C LYS A 77 6.36 8.56 13.30
N SER A 78 6.43 9.04 14.54
CA SER A 78 7.68 9.46 15.20
C SER A 78 8.58 8.26 15.54
N HIS A 79 7.99 7.13 15.93
CA HIS A 79 8.72 5.91 16.28
C HIS A 79 9.14 5.14 15.02
N GLN A 80 10.45 4.96 14.85
CA GLN A 80 11.05 4.37 13.66
C GLN A 80 10.59 2.92 13.42
N ASP A 81 10.47 2.11 14.47
CA ASP A 81 10.04 0.71 14.32
C ASP A 81 8.61 0.63 13.76
N THR A 82 7.70 1.42 14.30
CA THR A 82 6.32 1.49 13.80
C THR A 82 6.25 1.98 12.35
N ARG A 83 7.09 2.96 11.97
CA ARG A 83 7.20 3.42 10.58
C ARG A 83 7.66 2.26 9.67
N LEU A 84 8.74 1.58 10.05
CA LEU A 84 9.32 0.47 9.28
C LEU A 84 8.35 -0.71 9.14
N GLU A 85 7.57 -1.02 10.17
CA GLU A 85 6.54 -2.06 10.09
C GLU A 85 5.45 -1.73 9.05
N LEU A 86 4.97 -0.48 9.03
CA LEU A 86 3.98 -0.03 8.06
C LEU A 86 4.54 -0.02 6.64
N GLU A 87 5.75 0.52 6.44
CA GLU A 87 6.45 0.52 5.15
C GLU A 87 6.70 -0.91 4.66
N GLY A 88 7.06 -1.83 5.57
CA GLY A 88 7.23 -3.24 5.27
C GLY A 88 5.93 -3.92 4.82
N LYS A 89 4.80 -3.62 5.48
CA LYS A 89 3.48 -4.11 5.04
C LYS A 89 3.08 -3.54 3.67
N ALA A 90 3.33 -2.25 3.43
CA ALA A 90 3.07 -1.61 2.13
C ALA A 90 3.91 -2.22 1.00
N LYS A 91 5.19 -2.47 1.26
CA LYS A 91 6.10 -3.13 0.30
C LYS A 91 5.59 -4.53 -0.07
N ARG A 92 5.30 -5.38 0.92
CA ARG A 92 4.77 -6.74 0.67
C ARG A 92 3.45 -6.71 -0.10
N LEU A 93 2.60 -5.73 0.19
CA LEU A 93 1.34 -5.54 -0.53
C LEU A 93 1.59 -5.19 -2.01
N LEU A 94 2.52 -4.27 -2.29
CA LEU A 94 2.90 -3.91 -3.65
C LEU A 94 3.51 -5.10 -4.42
N GLU A 95 4.39 -5.86 -3.76
CA GLU A 95 5.02 -7.05 -4.34
C GLU A 95 4.00 -8.15 -4.69
N SER A 96 2.87 -8.23 -3.97
CA SER A 96 1.80 -9.21 -4.26
C SER A 96 1.00 -8.92 -5.54
N ALA A 97 1.19 -7.74 -6.12
CA ALA A 97 0.54 -7.31 -7.36
C ALA A 97 1.42 -7.51 -8.60
N ALA A 98 2.73 -7.73 -8.42
CA ALA A 98 3.72 -7.89 -9.49
C ALA A 98 3.81 -9.33 -10.00
#